data_AF-A0A3D0UB83-F1
#
_entry.id   AF-A0A3D0UB83-F1
#
_cell.length_a   1.000
_cell.length_b   1.000
_cell.length_c   1.000
_cell.angle_alpha   90.00
_cell.angle_beta   90.00
_cell.angle_gamma   90.00
#
_symmetry.space_group_name_H-M   'P 1'
#
loop_
_entity.id
_entity.type
_entity.pdbx_description
1 polymer ?
#
loop_
_entity_poly.entity_id
_entity_poly.type
_entity_poly.pdbx_seq_one_letter_code
_entity_poly.pdbx_strand_id
1 'polypeptide(L)'
;GRGFLIFVEDLLAIYEHLQLNPNYQPPAGNLDLRSTKALLPYFKVIDVFRLLISGLRNQITDSRTANNWQFPSQPGQHIEKRYYCHQCRPSTLQALNRYRKLHDLSFNDVLLGAYYKALYEIIQPSGKGPYCVLNTYDLRRYEQAGAPNRVANYSSFINTNVRLQADTSLAAAARAVSHAINTRKARYPGITEGPFIWPLLTFLPFPIGSFIVKGLLKHRGEKIPVFTNVGVIHTDKMRINGQPISNVQPFAPLEHPPKLTVTLATSGEVISLSVGYSENHFPTTLIQHLFQRMEQLIRETCIQPNTVAA
;
A
#
# COMPACT_ATOMS: atom_id res chain seq x y z
N GLY A 1 1.37 6.45 -5.23
CA GLY A 1 0.20 7.18 -4.73
C GLY A 1 0.43 8.68 -4.75
N ARG A 2 0.97 9.25 -3.66
CA ARG A 2 1.02 10.71 -3.45
C ARG A 2 1.67 11.54 -4.57
N GLY A 3 2.78 11.09 -5.16
CA GLY A 3 3.42 11.83 -6.27
C GLY A 3 2.51 12.04 -7.49
N PHE A 4 1.65 11.06 -7.80
CA PHE A 4 0.64 11.17 -8.85
C PHE A 4 -0.49 12.14 -8.44
N LEU A 5 -0.93 12.10 -7.19
CA LEU A 5 -1.94 13.05 -6.70
C LEU A 5 -1.43 14.50 -6.76
N ILE A 6 -0.17 14.74 -6.38
CA ILE A 6 0.46 16.07 -6.51
C ILE A 6 0.44 16.51 -7.98
N PHE A 7 0.81 15.62 -8.91
CA PHE A 7 0.74 15.92 -10.33
C PHE A 7 -0.67 16.30 -10.79
N VAL A 8 -1.70 15.59 -10.33
CA VAL A 8 -3.10 15.91 -10.67
C VAL A 8 -3.54 17.24 -10.03
N GLU A 9 -3.18 17.49 -8.76
CA GLU A 9 -3.42 18.76 -8.06
C GLU A 9 -2.81 19.93 -8.85
N ASP A 10 -1.53 19.82 -9.22
CA ASP A 10 -0.79 20.85 -9.97
C ASP A 10 -1.39 21.05 -11.37
N LEU A 11 -1.73 19.97 -12.08
CA LEU A 11 -2.29 20.04 -13.43
C LEU A 11 -3.63 20.78 -13.42
N LEU A 12 -4.52 20.45 -12.49
CA LEU A 12 -5.82 21.12 -12.37
C LEU A 12 -5.67 22.60 -12.02
N ALA A 13 -4.74 22.94 -11.12
CA ALA A 13 -4.44 24.33 -10.80
C ALA A 13 -3.96 25.12 -12.05
N ILE A 14 -3.15 24.50 -12.92
CA ILE A 14 -2.72 25.11 -14.18
C ILE A 14 -3.92 25.40 -15.09
N TYR A 15 -4.87 24.47 -15.22
CA TYR A 15 -6.07 24.68 -16.04
C TYR A 15 -6.95 25.81 -15.49
N GLU A 16 -7.11 25.90 -14.16
CA GLU A 16 -7.84 27.01 -13.53
C GLU A 16 -7.17 28.37 -13.82
N HIS A 17 -5.83 28.44 -13.81
CA HIS A 17 -5.10 29.66 -14.16
C HIS A 17 -5.22 30.02 -15.64
N LEU A 18 -5.16 29.03 -16.53
CA LEU A 18 -5.31 29.24 -17.98
C LEU A 18 -6.70 29.76 -18.35
N GLN A 19 -7.75 29.38 -17.60
CA GLN A 19 -9.10 29.89 -17.79
C GLN A 19 -9.18 31.41 -17.56
N LEU A 20 -8.46 31.92 -16.56
CA LEU A 20 -8.42 33.35 -16.23
C LEU A 20 -7.43 34.12 -17.10
N ASN A 21 -6.34 33.48 -17.51
CA ASN A 21 -5.28 34.06 -18.31
C ASN A 21 -4.76 33.03 -19.33
N PRO A 22 -5.20 33.08 -20.60
CA PRO A 22 -4.74 32.15 -21.64
C PRO A 22 -3.22 32.17 -21.89
N ASN A 23 -2.53 33.23 -21.50
CA ASN A 23 -1.07 33.37 -21.62
C ASN A 23 -0.32 32.91 -20.36
N TYR A 24 -1.00 32.34 -19.37
CA TYR A 24 -0.37 31.83 -18.15
C TYR A 24 0.67 30.76 -18.50
N GLN A 25 1.88 30.92 -17.95
CA GLN A 25 2.96 29.94 -18.05
C GLN A 25 3.28 29.43 -16.65
N PRO A 26 3.08 28.13 -16.35
CA PRO A 26 3.45 27.59 -15.06
C PRO A 26 4.98 27.66 -14.87
N PRO A 27 5.45 27.85 -13.63
CA PRO A 27 6.87 27.81 -13.33
C PRO A 27 7.45 26.43 -13.73
N ALA A 28 8.64 26.44 -14.32
CA ALA A 28 9.33 25.21 -14.67
C ALA A 28 9.62 24.38 -13.40
N GLY A 29 9.26 23.10 -13.43
CA GLY A 29 9.56 22.18 -12.34
C GLY A 29 11.05 21.82 -12.28
N ASN A 30 11.51 21.33 -11.12
CA ASN A 30 12.87 20.82 -10.94
C ASN A 30 12.92 19.30 -11.20
N LEU A 31 13.70 18.87 -12.20
CA LEU A 31 13.86 17.45 -12.57
C LEU A 31 14.80 16.69 -11.63
N ASP A 32 15.74 17.37 -10.95
CA ASP A 32 16.72 16.76 -10.04
C ASP A 32 16.06 16.19 -8.77
N LEU A 33 14.85 16.66 -8.45
CA LEU A 33 14.08 16.24 -7.28
C LEU A 33 13.18 15.02 -7.51
N ARG A 34 13.26 14.39 -8.69
CA ARG A 34 12.41 13.23 -9.05
C ARG A 34 12.94 11.89 -8.56
N SER A 35 14.16 11.86 -8.03
CA SER A 35 14.80 10.65 -7.52
C SER A 35 14.65 10.50 -6.01
N THR A 36 14.59 9.26 -5.52
CA THR A 36 14.74 8.94 -4.09
C THR A 36 16.10 9.37 -3.53
N LYS A 37 17.09 9.69 -4.38
CA LYS A 37 18.34 10.35 -3.97
C LYS A 37 18.11 11.63 -3.18
N ALA A 38 17.03 12.35 -3.43
CA ALA A 38 16.70 13.57 -2.70
C ALA A 38 16.21 13.31 -1.25
N LEU A 39 16.16 12.04 -0.82
CA LEU A 39 15.99 11.65 0.57
C LEU A 39 17.33 11.38 1.30
N LEU A 40 18.43 11.18 0.57
CA LEU A 40 19.75 10.87 1.16
C LEU A 40 20.21 11.89 2.21
N PRO A 41 20.01 13.22 2.02
CA PRO A 41 20.43 14.21 3.01
C PRO A 41 19.76 14.06 4.38
N TYR A 42 18.65 13.32 4.48
CA TYR A 42 17.96 13.08 5.75
C TYR A 42 18.52 11.90 6.56
N PHE A 43 19.49 11.15 6.02
CA PHE A 43 20.11 10.01 6.69
C PHE A 43 21.51 10.36 7.20
N LYS A 44 21.81 9.97 8.44
CA LYS A 44 23.16 9.99 9.00
C LYS A 44 23.93 8.75 8.54
N VAL A 45 25.26 8.81 8.56
CA VAL A 45 26.12 7.65 8.22
C VAL A 45 25.81 6.43 9.10
N ILE A 46 25.52 6.64 10.39
CA ILE A 46 25.10 5.58 11.32
C ILE A 46 23.80 4.87 10.86
N ASP A 47 22.91 5.60 10.17
CA ASP A 47 21.66 5.05 9.66
C ASP A 47 21.93 4.09 8.50
N VAL A 48 22.97 4.31 7.70
CA VAL A 48 23.38 3.42 6.61
C VAL A 48 23.78 2.05 7.16
N PHE A 49 24.60 1.98 8.21
CA PHE A 49 24.97 0.70 8.83
C PHE A 49 23.75 -0.02 9.43
N ARG A 50 22.84 0.73 10.08
CA ARG A 50 21.60 0.16 10.61
C ARG A 50 20.69 -0.37 9.51
N LEU A 51 20.56 0.37 8.40
CA LEU A 51 19.86 -0.04 7.19
C LEU A 51 20.46 -1.32 6.61
N LEU A 52 21.80 -1.46 6.64
CA LEU A 52 22.49 -2.65 6.13
C LEU A 52 22.19 -3.91 6.97
N ILE A 53 22.19 -3.78 8.29
CA ILE A 53 21.90 -4.91 9.18
C ILE A 53 20.40 -5.26 9.17
N SER A 54 19.54 -4.23 9.28
CA SER A 54 18.10 -4.43 9.34
C SER A 54 17.54 -4.92 8.01
N GLY A 55 18.06 -4.42 6.89
CA GLY A 55 17.65 -4.81 5.55
C GLY A 55 17.90 -6.28 5.30
N LEU A 56 19.11 -6.78 5.55
CA LEU A 56 19.44 -8.19 5.35
C LEU A 56 18.56 -9.11 6.23
N ARG A 57 18.37 -8.76 7.51
CA ARG A 57 17.50 -9.51 8.43
C ARG A 57 16.05 -9.54 7.93
N ASN A 58 15.56 -8.43 7.40
CA ASN A 58 14.22 -8.33 6.84
C ASN A 58 14.09 -9.22 5.60
N GLN A 59 15.05 -9.20 4.67
CA GLN A 59 15.04 -10.07 3.48
C GLN A 59 15.01 -11.55 3.84
N ILE A 60 15.81 -11.97 4.83
CA ILE A 60 15.82 -13.36 5.29
C ILE A 60 14.45 -13.75 5.86
N THR A 61 13.86 -12.87 6.66
CA THR A 61 12.54 -13.10 7.25
C THR A 61 11.48 -13.19 6.15
N ASP A 62 11.48 -12.25 5.22
CA ASP A 62 10.51 -12.15 4.13
C ASP A 62 10.62 -13.32 3.16
N SER A 63 11.84 -13.79 2.89
CA SER A 63 12.06 -15.00 2.09
C SER A 63 11.50 -16.26 2.73
N ARG A 64 11.55 -16.38 4.06
CA ARG A 64 11.00 -17.53 4.79
C ARG A 64 9.48 -17.53 4.86
N THR A 65 8.82 -16.38 4.68
CA THR A 65 7.37 -16.24 4.85
C THR A 65 6.62 -16.05 3.53
N ALA A 66 7.32 -15.74 2.44
CA ALA A 66 6.75 -15.46 1.12
C ALA A 66 5.86 -16.57 0.55
N ASN A 67 6.11 -17.83 0.92
CA ASN A 67 5.35 -18.98 0.42
C ASN A 67 4.33 -19.52 1.44
N ASN A 68 4.13 -18.84 2.57
CA ASN A 68 3.22 -19.33 3.60
C ASN A 68 1.75 -19.23 3.21
N TRP A 69 1.42 -18.39 2.23
CA TRP A 69 0.11 -18.34 1.60
C TRP A 69 0.16 -17.58 0.26
N GLN A 70 -0.87 -17.72 -0.55
CA GLN A 70 -1.08 -16.95 -1.78
C GLN A 70 -2.58 -16.81 -2.01
N PHE A 71 -3.00 -15.76 -2.74
CA PHE A 71 -4.41 -15.67 -3.12
C PHE A 71 -4.78 -16.82 -4.08
N PRO A 72 -5.95 -17.46 -3.96
CA PRO A 72 -6.30 -18.57 -4.82
C PRO A 72 -6.42 -18.10 -6.27
N SER A 73 -5.79 -18.82 -7.20
CA SER A 73 -5.84 -18.53 -8.63
C SER A 73 -6.02 -19.81 -9.42
N GLN A 74 -6.86 -19.77 -10.45
CA GLN A 74 -7.00 -20.85 -11.42
C GLN A 74 -5.84 -20.81 -12.44
N PRO A 75 -5.35 -21.96 -12.91
CA PRO A 75 -4.41 -21.99 -14.02
C PRO A 75 -5.12 -21.55 -15.30
N GLY A 76 -4.46 -20.69 -16.08
CA GLY A 76 -4.97 -20.22 -17.36
C GLY A 76 -3.85 -19.75 -18.26
N GLN A 77 -4.06 -19.82 -19.57
CA GLN A 77 -3.08 -19.37 -20.56
C GLN A 77 -3.36 -17.92 -21.02
N HIS A 78 -4.61 -17.46 -20.93
CA HIS A 78 -5.03 -16.16 -21.42
C HIS A 78 -5.42 -15.20 -20.29
N ILE A 79 -4.95 -13.95 -20.41
CA ILE A 79 -5.30 -12.87 -19.48
C ILE A 79 -6.59 -12.19 -19.95
N GLU A 80 -7.68 -12.44 -19.25
CA GLU A 80 -8.96 -11.77 -19.47
C GLU A 80 -9.10 -10.57 -18.54
N LYS A 81 -8.70 -9.40 -19.03
CA LYS A 81 -8.54 -8.19 -18.22
C LYS A 81 -9.88 -7.70 -17.67
N ARG A 82 -9.96 -7.54 -16.35
CA ARG A 82 -11.06 -6.89 -15.63
C ARG A 82 -10.55 -5.92 -14.59
N TYR A 83 -11.41 -4.98 -14.24
CA TYR A 83 -11.24 -4.12 -13.08
C TYR A 83 -12.50 -4.20 -12.23
N TYR A 84 -12.31 -4.33 -10.93
CA TYR A 84 -13.39 -4.22 -9.96
C TYR A 84 -13.06 -3.12 -8.96
N CYS A 85 -14.09 -2.35 -8.60
CA CYS A 85 -14.00 -1.40 -7.51
C CYS A 85 -15.21 -1.54 -6.60
N HIS A 86 -14.93 -1.62 -5.32
CA HIS A 86 -15.92 -1.60 -4.25
C HIS A 86 -15.81 -0.28 -3.50
N GLN A 87 -16.91 0.45 -3.43
CA GLN A 87 -17.03 1.63 -2.61
C GLN A 87 -17.75 1.25 -1.32
N CYS A 88 -17.04 1.38 -0.19
CA CYS A 88 -17.65 1.19 1.11
C CYS A 88 -18.70 2.26 1.37
N ARG A 89 -19.71 1.93 2.17
CA ARG A 89 -20.71 2.87 2.65
C ARG A 89 -20.04 4.00 3.45
N PRO A 90 -20.51 5.26 3.37
CA PRO A 90 -19.94 6.36 4.17
C PRO A 90 -19.91 6.06 5.68
N SER A 91 -20.92 5.35 6.19
CA SER A 91 -20.98 4.92 7.59
C SER A 91 -19.83 3.98 7.99
N THR A 92 -19.24 3.23 7.05
CA THR A 92 -18.07 2.39 7.29
C THR A 92 -16.85 3.25 7.64
N LEU A 93 -16.61 4.35 6.92
CA LEU A 93 -15.52 5.28 7.22
C LEU A 93 -15.70 5.94 8.59
N GLN A 94 -16.92 6.40 8.90
CA GLN A 94 -17.24 7.04 10.18
C GLN A 94 -17.01 6.08 11.36
N ALA A 95 -17.51 4.84 11.25
CA ALA A 95 -17.34 3.80 12.26
C ALA A 95 -15.86 3.46 12.48
N LEU A 96 -15.12 3.25 11.38
CA LEU A 96 -13.69 2.97 11.43
C LEU A 96 -12.92 4.11 12.11
N ASN A 97 -13.20 5.37 11.74
CA ASN A 97 -12.56 6.54 12.34
C ASN A 97 -12.82 6.67 13.85
N ARG A 98 -14.02 6.31 14.31
CA ARG A 98 -14.33 6.28 15.75
C ARG A 98 -13.58 5.16 16.44
N TYR A 99 -13.69 3.94 15.90
CA TYR A 99 -13.07 2.74 16.46
C TYR A 99 -11.55 2.87 16.61
N ARG A 100 -10.87 3.32 15.54
CA ARG A 100 -9.41 3.44 15.54
C ARG A 100 -8.91 4.43 16.62
N LYS A 101 -9.66 5.50 16.86
CA LYS A 101 -9.33 6.49 17.91
C LYS A 101 -9.52 5.90 19.31
N LEU A 102 -10.62 5.16 19.52
CA LEU A 102 -10.93 4.52 20.79
C LEU A 102 -9.88 3.47 21.19
N HIS A 103 -9.31 2.77 20.21
CA HIS A 103 -8.39 1.64 20.44
C HIS A 103 -6.92 1.95 20.13
N ASP A 104 -6.56 3.22 19.92
CA ASP A 104 -5.20 3.66 19.55
C ASP A 104 -4.61 2.88 18.36
N LEU A 105 -5.42 2.70 17.32
CA LEU A 105 -5.03 2.05 16.07
C LEU A 105 -4.94 3.08 14.95
N SER A 106 -4.04 2.86 13.99
CA SER A 106 -4.05 3.64 12.76
C SER A 106 -5.14 3.16 11.81
N PHE A 107 -5.50 4.01 10.85
CA PHE A 107 -6.46 3.68 9.79
C PHE A 107 -6.04 2.41 9.01
N ASN A 108 -4.75 2.29 8.71
CA ASN A 108 -4.21 1.14 7.99
C ASN A 108 -4.21 -0.14 8.84
N ASP A 109 -4.05 -0.06 10.16
CA ASP A 109 -4.03 -1.24 11.01
C ASP A 109 -5.36 -2.00 10.94
N VAL A 110 -6.47 -1.27 11.00
CA VAL A 110 -7.82 -1.84 10.93
C VAL A 110 -8.12 -2.40 9.54
N LEU A 111 -7.84 -1.64 8.48
CA LEU A 111 -8.11 -2.08 7.09
C LEU A 111 -7.26 -3.27 6.67
N LEU A 112 -5.97 -3.23 6.99
CA LEU A 112 -5.08 -4.34 6.70
C LEU A 112 -5.43 -5.55 7.58
N GLY A 113 -5.86 -5.36 8.83
CA GLY A 113 -6.41 -6.44 9.66
C GLY A 113 -7.65 -7.09 9.03
N ALA A 114 -8.56 -6.29 8.47
CA ALA A 114 -9.73 -6.79 7.75
C ALA A 114 -9.34 -7.54 6.47
N TYR A 115 -8.36 -7.03 5.72
CA TYR A 115 -7.79 -7.70 4.56
C TYR A 115 -7.18 -9.06 4.93
N TYR A 116 -6.37 -9.10 5.98
CA TYR A 116 -5.77 -10.32 6.51
C TYR A 116 -6.80 -11.37 6.90
N LYS A 117 -7.87 -10.96 7.60
CA LYS A 117 -8.97 -11.86 8.00
C LYS A 117 -9.72 -12.39 6.79
N ALA A 118 -10.13 -11.52 5.86
CA ALA A 118 -10.84 -11.93 4.65
C ALA A 118 -9.98 -12.88 3.79
N LEU A 119 -8.68 -12.60 3.66
CA LEU A 119 -7.73 -13.51 3.02
C LEU A 119 -7.63 -14.86 3.74
N TYR A 120 -7.55 -14.87 5.06
CA TYR A 120 -7.45 -16.11 5.85
C TYR A 120 -8.70 -16.98 5.66
N GLU A 121 -9.89 -16.37 5.68
CA GLU A 121 -11.17 -17.07 5.47
C GLU A 121 -11.28 -17.67 4.04
N ILE A 122 -10.77 -16.95 3.03
CA ILE A 122 -10.75 -17.40 1.63
C ILE A 122 -9.70 -18.47 1.37
N ILE A 123 -8.47 -18.27 1.87
CA ILE A 123 -7.33 -19.13 1.57
C ILE A 123 -7.37 -20.41 2.43
N GLN A 124 -7.85 -20.31 3.66
CA GLN A 124 -7.85 -21.39 4.65
C GLN A 124 -6.47 -22.07 4.78
N PRO A 125 -5.42 -21.31 5.12
CA PRO A 125 -4.06 -21.82 5.12
C PRO A 125 -3.88 -22.95 6.14
N SER A 126 -3.10 -23.98 5.78
CA SER A 126 -2.87 -25.18 6.61
C SER A 126 -1.84 -24.98 7.74
N GLY A 127 -0.88 -24.07 7.58
CA GLY A 127 0.14 -23.76 8.59
C GLY A 127 -0.31 -22.67 9.57
N LYS A 128 0.43 -22.42 10.66
CA LYS A 128 0.14 -21.36 11.66
C LYS A 128 0.79 -19.99 11.35
N GLY A 129 1.09 -19.74 10.07
CA GLY A 129 1.78 -18.54 9.60
C GLY A 129 3.25 -18.41 10.09
N PRO A 130 3.82 -17.20 10.08
CA PRO A 130 3.16 -15.92 9.80
C PRO A 130 2.86 -15.75 8.31
N TYR A 131 1.80 -15.03 8.00
CA TYR A 131 1.35 -14.79 6.64
C TYR A 131 1.77 -13.40 6.16
N CYS A 132 2.36 -13.35 4.97
CA CYS A 132 2.95 -12.14 4.44
C CYS A 132 1.97 -11.37 3.56
N VAL A 133 1.78 -10.09 3.80
CA VAL A 133 1.16 -9.16 2.85
C VAL A 133 2.19 -8.09 2.50
N LEU A 134 2.33 -7.83 1.20
CA LEU A 134 3.17 -6.76 0.70
C LEU A 134 2.38 -5.45 0.76
N ASN A 135 2.89 -4.46 1.49
CA ASN A 135 2.26 -3.15 1.59
C ASN A 135 3.17 -2.07 1.02
N THR A 136 2.60 -0.90 0.74
CA THR A 136 3.38 0.28 0.35
C THR A 136 3.61 1.21 1.54
N TYR A 137 4.77 1.85 1.55
CA TYR A 137 5.20 2.80 2.56
C TYR A 137 5.63 4.11 1.88
N ASP A 138 5.04 5.23 2.30
CA ASP A 138 5.39 6.55 1.77
C ASP A 138 6.68 7.06 2.43
N LEU A 139 7.72 7.23 1.61
CA LEU A 139 9.03 7.69 2.05
C LEU A 139 9.05 9.20 2.35
N ARG A 140 8.01 9.97 1.99
CA ARG A 140 7.86 11.38 2.36
C ARG A 140 7.86 11.61 3.88
N ARG A 141 7.60 10.55 4.66
CA ARG A 141 7.69 10.59 6.13
C ARG A 141 9.10 10.86 6.68
N TYR A 142 10.14 10.67 5.86
CA TYR A 142 11.51 11.02 6.22
C TYR A 142 11.85 12.48 5.92
N GLU A 143 11.01 13.17 5.16
CA GLU A 143 11.22 14.58 4.87
C GLU A 143 10.95 15.43 6.12
N GLN A 144 11.70 16.52 6.27
CA GLN A 144 11.49 17.48 7.34
C GLN A 144 10.22 18.30 7.10
N ALA A 145 9.72 18.94 8.17
CA ALA A 145 8.64 19.91 8.05
C ALA A 145 9.02 21.01 7.04
N GLY A 146 8.11 21.30 6.10
CA GLY A 146 8.34 22.31 5.06
C GLY A 146 9.04 21.80 3.80
N ALA A 147 9.31 20.49 3.67
CA ALA A 147 9.80 19.94 2.41
C ALA A 147 8.82 20.22 1.25
N PRO A 148 9.33 20.53 0.04
CA PRO A 148 8.47 20.87 -1.09
C PRO A 148 7.66 19.67 -1.56
N ASN A 149 6.46 19.91 -2.10
CA ASN A 149 5.72 18.89 -2.83
C ASN A 149 6.53 18.46 -4.06
N ARG A 150 6.80 17.15 -4.14
CA ARG A 150 7.56 16.57 -5.25
C ARG A 150 6.72 15.57 -6.01
N VAL A 151 6.62 15.77 -7.33
CA VAL A 151 6.13 14.76 -8.28
C VAL A 151 7.23 13.70 -8.47
N ALA A 152 7.34 12.81 -7.48
CA ALA A 152 8.36 11.77 -7.42
C ALA A 152 7.78 10.47 -6.83
N ASN A 153 8.32 9.33 -7.28
CA ASN A 153 7.95 8.04 -6.71
C ASN A 153 8.71 7.80 -5.39
N TYR A 154 8.17 8.34 -4.29
CA TYR A 154 8.63 8.08 -2.93
C TYR A 154 7.76 7.02 -2.27
N SER A 155 7.58 5.89 -2.95
CA SER A 155 6.95 4.71 -2.36
C SER A 155 7.93 3.56 -2.34
N SER A 156 7.87 2.77 -1.29
CA SER A 156 8.62 1.53 -1.18
C SER A 156 7.74 0.43 -0.62
N PHE A 157 8.19 -0.80 -0.74
CA PHE A 157 7.48 -1.95 -0.20
C PHE A 157 7.90 -2.25 1.24
N ILE A 158 6.92 -2.67 2.04
CA ILE A 158 7.10 -3.18 3.38
C ILE A 158 6.27 -4.44 3.55
N ASN A 159 6.92 -5.52 3.95
CA ASN A 159 6.22 -6.76 4.25
C ASN A 159 5.67 -6.68 5.66
N THR A 160 4.38 -6.96 5.79
CA THR A 160 3.75 -7.22 7.08
C THR A 160 3.62 -8.72 7.21
N ASN A 161 4.02 -9.26 8.36
CA ASN A 161 4.02 -10.70 8.62
C ASN A 161 3.18 -10.93 9.89
N VAL A 162 1.99 -11.51 9.73
CA VAL A 162 1.00 -11.63 10.82
C VAL A 162 0.65 -13.09 11.03
N ARG A 163 0.63 -13.54 12.28
CA ARG A 163 0.06 -14.85 12.65
C ARG A 163 -1.41 -14.67 12.95
N LEU A 164 -2.24 -15.52 12.37
CA LEU A 164 -3.69 -15.56 12.56
C LEU A 164 -4.12 -16.99 12.83
N GLN A 165 -5.23 -17.13 13.52
CA GLN A 165 -5.97 -18.38 13.73
C GLN A 165 -7.42 -18.17 13.26
N ALA A 166 -8.18 -19.24 13.06
CA ALA A 166 -9.53 -19.17 12.52
C ALA A 166 -10.49 -18.31 13.37
N ASP A 167 -10.30 -18.29 14.69
CA ASP A 167 -11.09 -17.55 15.67
C ASP A 167 -10.56 -16.12 15.94
N THR A 168 -9.48 -15.70 15.27
CA THR A 168 -8.87 -14.39 15.53
C THR A 168 -9.85 -13.26 15.20
N SER A 169 -10.20 -12.44 16.18
CA SER A 169 -11.08 -11.28 15.99
C SER A 169 -10.43 -10.19 15.12
N LEU A 170 -11.22 -9.29 14.54
CA LEU A 170 -10.67 -8.17 13.76
C LEU A 170 -9.77 -7.26 14.63
N ALA A 171 -10.18 -7.03 15.89
CA ALA A 171 -9.40 -6.26 16.84
C ALA A 171 -8.00 -6.87 17.07
N ALA A 172 -7.95 -8.20 17.27
CA ALA A 172 -6.69 -8.93 17.45
C ALA A 172 -5.83 -8.89 16.18
N ALA A 173 -6.44 -9.07 15.00
CA ALA A 173 -5.74 -8.97 13.72
C ALA A 173 -5.15 -7.56 13.51
N ALA A 174 -5.91 -6.50 13.78
CA ALA A 174 -5.46 -5.11 13.66
C ALA A 174 -4.31 -4.78 14.62
N ARG A 175 -4.35 -5.27 15.86
CA ARG A 175 -3.23 -5.15 16.81
C ARG A 175 -1.99 -5.90 16.34
N ALA A 176 -2.16 -7.12 15.82
CA ALA A 176 -1.05 -7.89 15.29
C ALA A 176 -0.40 -7.22 14.08
N VAL A 177 -1.21 -6.61 13.21
CA VAL A 177 -0.74 -5.74 12.12
C VAL A 177 0.04 -4.55 12.66
N SER A 178 -0.54 -3.80 13.61
CA SER A 178 0.11 -2.63 14.23
C SER A 178 1.48 -3.01 14.81
N HIS A 179 1.55 -4.12 15.55
CA HIS A 179 2.80 -4.64 16.10
C HIS A 179 3.82 -5.00 15.01
N ALA A 180 3.39 -5.72 13.97
CA ALA A 180 4.26 -6.11 12.86
C ALA A 180 4.81 -4.89 12.10
N ILE A 181 3.96 -3.90 11.83
CA ILE A 181 4.35 -2.65 11.17
C ILE A 181 5.29 -1.82 12.06
N ASN A 182 4.99 -1.68 13.36
CA ASN A 182 5.83 -0.89 14.27
C ASN A 182 7.22 -1.51 14.45
N THR A 183 7.30 -2.84 14.50
CA THR A 183 8.57 -3.58 14.51
C THR A 183 9.40 -3.29 13.25
N ARG A 184 8.75 -3.17 12.09
CA ARG A 184 9.40 -2.77 10.83
C ARG A 184 9.77 -1.28 10.81
N LYS A 185 8.90 -0.42 11.35
CA LYS A 185 9.10 1.04 11.43
C LYS A 185 10.29 1.45 12.30
N ALA A 186 10.55 0.71 13.37
CA ALA A 186 11.69 0.94 14.25
C ALA A 186 13.06 0.77 13.57
N ARG A 187 13.11 0.34 12.30
CA ARG A 187 14.33 0.00 11.57
C ARG A 187 14.39 0.57 10.14
N TYR A 188 13.92 1.81 9.95
CA TYR A 188 13.92 2.53 8.67
C TYR A 188 13.16 1.81 7.54
N PRO A 189 11.83 1.66 7.68
CA PRO A 189 10.99 0.95 6.72
C PRO A 189 11.09 1.54 5.32
N GLY A 190 11.14 0.66 4.32
CA GLY A 190 11.09 1.03 2.91
C GLY A 190 12.40 1.57 2.31
N ILE A 191 13.44 1.86 3.10
CA ILE A 191 14.73 2.35 2.58
C ILE A 191 15.83 1.29 2.69
N THR A 192 15.52 0.15 3.30
CA THR A 192 16.42 -0.99 3.44
C THR A 192 16.87 -1.60 2.11
N GLU A 193 16.30 -1.18 0.98
CA GLU A 193 16.59 -1.62 -0.39
C GLU A 193 17.84 -1.05 -1.03
N GLY A 194 17.73 0.27 -1.20
CA GLY A 194 18.60 1.09 -2.03
C GLY A 194 20.08 0.98 -1.65
N PRO A 195 20.45 1.03 -0.35
CA PRO A 195 21.84 0.94 0.07
C PRO A 195 22.57 -0.36 -0.35
N PHE A 196 21.84 -1.43 -0.66
CA PHE A 196 22.44 -2.71 -1.07
C PHE A 196 22.31 -2.94 -2.57
N ILE A 197 21.15 -2.63 -3.15
CA ILE A 197 20.92 -2.85 -4.59
C ILE A 197 21.75 -1.87 -5.42
N TRP A 198 21.83 -0.61 -5.00
CA TRP A 198 22.53 0.41 -5.78
C TRP A 198 24.03 0.09 -5.97
N PRO A 199 24.80 -0.29 -4.93
CA PRO A 199 26.19 -0.71 -5.13
C PRO A 199 26.31 -1.95 -6.03
N LEU A 200 25.44 -2.94 -5.87
CA LEU A 200 25.47 -4.17 -6.69
C LEU A 200 25.25 -3.87 -8.17
N LEU A 201 24.38 -2.92 -8.51
CA LEU A 201 24.12 -2.55 -9.90
C LEU A 201 25.08 -1.49 -10.46
N THR A 202 25.79 -0.77 -9.59
CA THR A 202 26.72 0.31 -9.99
C THR A 202 28.15 -0.18 -10.14
N PHE A 203 28.61 -1.05 -9.23
CA PHE A 203 30.02 -1.46 -9.14
C PHE A 203 30.29 -2.88 -9.66
N LEU A 204 29.28 -3.75 -9.75
CA LEU A 204 29.45 -5.06 -10.38
C LEU A 204 29.07 -5.01 -11.87
N PRO A 205 29.66 -5.89 -12.70
CA PRO A 205 29.15 -6.14 -14.04
C PRO A 205 27.65 -6.45 -14.00
N PHE A 206 26.87 -5.79 -14.85
CA PHE A 206 25.40 -5.86 -14.83
C PHE A 206 24.83 -7.29 -14.78
N PRO A 207 25.33 -8.29 -15.53
CA PRO A 207 24.82 -9.66 -15.43
C PRO A 207 24.94 -10.25 -14.02
N ILE A 208 26.06 -9.99 -13.34
CA ILE A 208 26.34 -10.48 -11.99
C ILE A 208 25.46 -9.75 -10.97
N GLY A 209 25.45 -8.41 -11.03
CA GLY A 209 24.62 -7.59 -10.14
C GLY A 209 23.13 -7.94 -10.27
N SER A 210 22.64 -8.06 -11.51
CA SER A 210 21.26 -8.44 -11.81
C SER A 210 20.91 -9.84 -11.29
N PHE A 211 21.81 -10.82 -11.45
CA PHE A 211 21.60 -12.17 -10.91
C PHE A 211 21.44 -12.17 -9.38
N ILE A 212 22.34 -11.48 -8.66
CA ILE A 212 22.29 -11.37 -7.20
C ILE A 212 20.99 -10.67 -6.76
N VAL A 213 20.65 -9.53 -7.37
CA VAL A 213 19.45 -8.77 -7.05
C VAL A 213 18.19 -9.59 -7.29
N LYS A 214 18.09 -10.32 -8.41
CA LYS A 214 16.97 -11.23 -8.69
C LYS A 214 16.85 -12.31 -7.63
N GLY A 215 17.95 -12.92 -7.20
CA GLY A 215 17.96 -13.91 -6.13
C GLY A 215 17.46 -13.33 -4.80
N LEU A 216 17.97 -12.16 -4.41
CA LEU A 216 17.57 -11.48 -3.17
C LEU A 216 16.10 -11.08 -3.17
N LEU A 217 15.58 -10.59 -4.30
CA LEU A 217 14.21 -10.07 -4.42
C LEU A 217 13.19 -11.11 -4.88
N LYS A 218 13.59 -12.36 -5.13
CA LYS A 218 12.71 -13.43 -5.61
C LYS A 218 11.45 -13.59 -4.76
N HIS A 219 11.60 -13.47 -3.44
CA HIS A 219 10.52 -13.61 -2.48
C HIS A 219 9.49 -12.47 -2.53
N ARG A 220 9.82 -11.32 -3.14
CA ARG A 220 8.86 -10.23 -3.37
C ARG A 220 8.00 -10.48 -4.61
N GLY A 221 8.34 -11.51 -5.39
CA GLY A 221 7.73 -11.82 -6.68
C GLY A 221 6.51 -12.74 -6.62
N GLU A 222 5.60 -12.43 -7.53
CA GLU A 222 4.50 -13.22 -8.12
C GLU A 222 3.39 -13.78 -7.23
N LYS A 223 3.59 -14.09 -5.95
CA LYS A 223 2.59 -14.86 -5.17
C LYS A 223 1.99 -14.14 -3.96
N ILE A 224 2.72 -13.19 -3.39
CA ILE A 224 2.31 -12.50 -2.17
C ILE A 224 1.16 -11.54 -2.49
N PRO A 225 0.02 -11.61 -1.77
CA PRO A 225 -1.04 -10.61 -1.88
C PRO A 225 -0.52 -9.21 -1.54
N VAL A 226 -0.88 -8.21 -2.33
CA VAL A 226 -0.44 -6.83 -2.15
C VAL A 226 -1.61 -5.94 -1.73
N PHE A 227 -1.40 -5.11 -0.71
CA PHE A 227 -2.38 -4.12 -0.25
C PHE A 227 -1.72 -2.73 -0.18
N THR A 228 -2.10 -1.83 -1.07
CA THR A 228 -1.52 -0.48 -1.17
C THR A 228 -2.54 0.59 -0.80
N ASN A 229 -2.14 1.60 -0.04
CA ASN A 229 -2.99 2.74 0.28
C ASN A 229 -2.47 4.01 -0.40
N VAL A 230 -3.30 4.63 -1.24
CA VAL A 230 -3.00 5.89 -1.92
C VAL A 230 -3.10 7.09 -0.96
N GLY A 231 -3.80 6.93 0.17
CA GLY A 231 -4.03 7.95 1.18
C GLY A 231 -5.38 8.63 1.04
N VAL A 232 -5.54 9.72 1.79
CA VAL A 232 -6.68 10.63 1.67
C VAL A 232 -6.45 11.55 0.48
N ILE A 233 -7.44 11.61 -0.40
CA ILE A 233 -7.47 12.48 -1.57
C ILE A 233 -8.31 13.70 -1.22
N HIS A 234 -7.66 14.86 -1.22
CA HIS A 234 -8.27 16.15 -0.92
C HIS A 234 -8.94 16.70 -2.18
N THR A 235 -10.15 16.24 -2.47
CA THR A 235 -10.91 16.63 -3.66
C THR A 235 -11.26 18.12 -3.68
N ASP A 236 -11.31 18.77 -2.52
CA ASP A 236 -11.46 20.21 -2.35
C ASP A 236 -10.32 21.01 -3.00
N LYS A 237 -9.11 20.44 -3.08
CA LYS A 237 -7.94 21.05 -3.73
C LYS A 237 -7.90 20.84 -5.24
N MET A 238 -8.74 19.99 -5.77
CA MET A 238 -8.78 19.62 -7.18
C MET A 238 -10.02 20.25 -7.80
N ARG A 239 -9.85 21.33 -8.56
CA ARG A 239 -10.97 22.14 -9.09
C ARG A 239 -10.98 22.15 -10.61
N ILE A 240 -12.19 22.22 -11.18
CA ILE A 240 -12.45 22.42 -12.61
C ILE A 240 -13.58 23.46 -12.72
N ASN A 241 -13.33 24.53 -13.47
CA ASN A 241 -14.23 25.68 -13.60
C ASN A 241 -14.67 26.24 -12.25
N GLY A 242 -13.72 26.33 -11.31
CA GLY A 242 -14.01 26.82 -9.98
C GLY A 242 -14.86 25.90 -9.10
N GLN A 243 -15.10 24.65 -9.48
CA GLN A 243 -15.85 23.66 -8.71
C GLN A 243 -14.94 22.51 -8.28
N PRO A 244 -15.00 22.04 -7.01
CA PRO A 244 -14.23 20.88 -6.58
C PRO A 244 -14.70 19.62 -7.31
N ILE A 245 -13.79 18.71 -7.61
CA ILE A 245 -14.16 17.40 -8.12
C ILE A 245 -14.94 16.62 -7.05
N SER A 246 -15.87 15.78 -7.48
CA SER A 246 -16.73 15.04 -6.56
C SER A 246 -16.08 13.76 -6.03
N ASN A 247 -15.22 13.11 -6.83
CA ASN A 247 -14.61 11.83 -6.46
C ASN A 247 -13.32 11.56 -7.26
N VAL A 248 -12.37 10.83 -6.66
CA VAL A 248 -11.20 10.27 -7.34
C VAL A 248 -11.13 8.78 -7.02
N GLN A 249 -11.07 7.97 -8.08
CA GLN A 249 -11.00 6.53 -7.96
C GLN A 249 -9.72 5.99 -8.61
N PRO A 250 -8.65 5.78 -7.83
CA PRO A 250 -7.45 5.16 -8.35
C PRO A 250 -7.69 3.66 -8.57
N PHE A 251 -7.36 3.18 -9.76
CA PHE A 251 -7.37 1.76 -10.08
C PHE A 251 -6.00 1.14 -9.75
N ALA A 252 -6.02 -0.04 -9.15
CA ALA A 252 -4.82 -0.86 -8.98
C ALA A 252 -4.21 -1.22 -10.34
N PRO A 253 -2.88 -1.49 -10.40
CA PRO A 253 -2.30 -2.06 -11.61
C PRO A 253 -2.96 -3.40 -11.94
N LEU A 254 -3.09 -3.69 -13.23
CA LEU A 254 -3.40 -5.04 -13.71
C LEU A 254 -2.19 -5.93 -13.46
N GLU A 255 -2.28 -6.83 -12.49
CA GLU A 255 -1.22 -7.78 -12.17
C GLU A 255 -1.35 -9.07 -12.98
N HIS A 256 -0.21 -9.73 -13.22
CA HIS A 256 -0.19 -11.08 -13.75
C HIS A 256 -0.41 -12.10 -12.63
N PRO A 257 -1.31 -13.08 -12.80
CA PRO A 257 -1.50 -14.18 -11.85
C PRO A 257 -0.17 -14.90 -11.55
N PRO A 258 0.02 -15.42 -10.32
CA PRO A 258 -0.94 -15.47 -9.22
C PRO A 258 -0.93 -14.20 -8.33
N LYS A 259 -0.30 -13.11 -8.77
CA LYS A 259 -0.22 -11.88 -7.98
C LYS A 259 -1.54 -11.12 -8.05
N LEU A 260 -1.98 -10.62 -6.89
CA LEU A 260 -3.15 -9.77 -6.77
C LEU A 260 -2.78 -8.51 -5.98
N THR A 261 -3.04 -7.34 -6.56
CA THR A 261 -2.81 -6.05 -5.90
C THR A 261 -4.13 -5.32 -5.67
N VAL A 262 -4.45 -5.08 -4.40
CA VAL A 262 -5.59 -4.28 -3.97
C VAL A 262 -5.10 -2.87 -3.67
N THR A 263 -5.74 -1.88 -4.28
CA THR A 263 -5.50 -0.46 -4.02
C THR A 263 -6.65 0.12 -3.22
N LEU A 264 -6.30 0.75 -2.10
CA LEU A 264 -7.18 1.50 -1.24
C LEU A 264 -7.00 3.00 -1.51
N ALA A 265 -8.10 3.74 -1.53
CA ALA A 265 -8.09 5.20 -1.47
C ALA A 265 -9.26 5.72 -0.63
N THR A 266 -9.10 6.93 -0.10
CA THR A 266 -10.19 7.64 0.58
C THR A 266 -10.40 8.98 -0.12
N SER A 267 -11.59 9.22 -0.65
CA SER A 267 -11.96 10.45 -1.34
C SER A 267 -13.24 10.98 -0.70
N GLY A 268 -13.16 12.14 -0.05
CA GLY A 268 -14.25 12.64 0.80
C GLY A 268 -14.64 11.62 1.88
N GLU A 269 -15.91 11.23 1.90
CA GLU A 269 -16.43 10.25 2.87
C GLU A 269 -16.38 8.78 2.39
N VAL A 270 -15.82 8.54 1.20
CA VAL A 270 -15.86 7.21 0.57
C VAL A 270 -14.50 6.54 0.65
N ILE A 271 -14.51 5.30 1.13
CA ILE A 271 -13.37 4.37 1.00
C ILE A 271 -13.59 3.53 -0.27
N SER A 272 -12.60 3.53 -1.16
CA SER A 272 -12.63 2.74 -2.40
C SER A 272 -11.55 1.67 -2.36
N LEU A 273 -11.93 0.43 -2.64
CA LEU A 273 -11.04 -0.71 -2.84
C LEU A 273 -11.10 -1.10 -4.32
N SER A 274 -9.97 -1.07 -5.03
CA SER A 274 -9.89 -1.43 -6.44
C SER A 274 -8.87 -2.52 -6.70
N VAL A 275 -9.10 -3.30 -7.75
CA VAL A 275 -8.18 -4.35 -8.21
C VAL A 275 -8.29 -4.52 -9.73
N GLY A 276 -7.14 -4.64 -10.38
CA GLY A 276 -7.03 -5.09 -11.77
C GLY A 276 -6.62 -6.55 -11.79
N TYR A 277 -7.36 -7.41 -12.48
CA TYR A 277 -7.15 -8.86 -12.46
C TYR A 277 -7.52 -9.53 -13.79
N SER A 278 -7.18 -10.82 -13.89
CA SER A 278 -7.62 -11.71 -14.96
C SER A 278 -8.81 -12.53 -14.49
N GLU A 279 -9.99 -12.39 -15.12
CA GLU A 279 -11.23 -13.09 -14.70
C GLU A 279 -11.07 -14.62 -14.76
N ASN A 280 -10.37 -15.13 -15.77
CA ASN A 280 -10.10 -16.57 -15.92
C ASN A 280 -9.14 -17.14 -14.85
N HIS A 281 -8.48 -16.30 -14.07
CA HIS A 281 -7.60 -16.74 -12.98
C HIS A 281 -8.19 -16.42 -11.61
N PHE A 282 -8.87 -15.29 -11.50
CA PHE A 282 -9.53 -14.82 -10.29
C PHE A 282 -11.00 -14.55 -10.63
N PRO A 283 -11.91 -15.49 -10.33
CA PRO A 283 -13.33 -15.28 -10.59
C PRO A 283 -13.82 -13.98 -9.95
N THR A 284 -14.59 -13.18 -10.69
CA THR A 284 -15.10 -11.89 -10.22
C THR A 284 -15.87 -12.01 -8.89
N THR A 285 -16.58 -13.12 -8.70
CA THR A 285 -17.30 -13.44 -7.46
C THR A 285 -16.35 -13.58 -6.25
N LEU A 286 -15.16 -14.13 -6.43
CA LEU A 286 -14.15 -14.27 -5.37
C LEU A 286 -13.58 -12.90 -4.96
N ILE A 287 -13.35 -12.03 -5.94
CA ILE A 287 -12.89 -10.65 -5.73
C ILE A 287 -13.96 -9.82 -5.01
N GLN A 288 -15.22 -9.92 -5.45
CA GLN A 288 -16.36 -9.28 -4.78
C GLN A 288 -16.50 -9.76 -3.34
N HIS A 289 -16.41 -11.07 -3.12
CA HIS A 289 -16.48 -11.66 -1.79
C HIS A 289 -15.38 -11.11 -0.86
N LEU A 290 -14.13 -11.01 -1.33
CA LEU A 290 -13.03 -10.41 -0.58
C LEU A 290 -13.35 -8.99 -0.09
N PHE A 291 -13.80 -8.10 -0.97
CA PHE A 291 -14.08 -6.70 -0.61
C PHE A 291 -15.33 -6.54 0.26
N GLN A 292 -16.40 -7.28 -0.04
CA GLN A 292 -17.61 -7.31 0.78
C GLN A 292 -17.30 -7.82 2.19
N ARG A 293 -16.48 -8.87 2.30
CA ARG A 293 -16.10 -9.43 3.60
C ARG A 293 -15.24 -8.47 4.41
N MET A 294 -14.30 -7.76 3.78
CA MET A 294 -13.55 -6.70 4.44
C MET A 294 -14.44 -5.62 5.04
N GLU A 295 -15.39 -5.09 4.25
CA GLU A 295 -16.32 -4.08 4.75
C GLU A 295 -17.22 -4.64 5.86
N GLN A 296 -17.73 -5.86 5.69
CA GLN A 296 -18.57 -6.52 6.69
C GLN A 296 -17.84 -6.66 8.03
N LEU A 297 -16.60 -7.16 8.04
CA LEU A 297 -15.77 -7.29 9.25
C LEU A 297 -15.61 -5.94 9.97
N ILE A 298 -15.36 -4.87 9.21
CA ILE A 298 -15.22 -3.52 9.75
C ILE A 298 -16.55 -3.06 10.35
N ARG A 299 -17.67 -3.25 9.64
CA ARG A 299 -18.99 -2.83 10.12
C ARG A 299 -19.40 -3.60 11.37
N GLU A 300 -19.23 -4.92 11.40
CA GLU A 300 -19.52 -5.77 12.56
C GLU A 300 -18.73 -5.35 13.80
N THR A 301 -17.45 -5.01 13.63
CA THR A 301 -16.56 -4.69 14.76
C THR A 301 -16.61 -3.21 15.17
N CYS A 302 -16.73 -2.29 14.21
CA CYS A 302 -16.58 -0.85 14.45
C CYS A 302 -17.91 -0.12 14.68
N ILE A 303 -19.05 -0.69 14.28
CA ILE A 303 -20.37 -0.08 14.50
C ILE A 303 -20.94 -0.48 15.86
N GLN A 304 -20.58 -1.66 16.38
CA GLN A 304 -21.11 -2.11 17.67
C GLN A 304 -20.58 -1.21 18.81
N PRO A 305 -21.47 -0.54 19.57
CA PRO A 305 -21.10 0.08 20.83
C PRO A 305 -20.96 -1.05 21.87
N ASN A 306 -19.77 -1.21 22.42
CA ASN A 306 -19.49 -2.03 23.60
C ASN A 306 -19.67 -3.56 23.48
N THR A 307 -18.64 -4.21 22.94
CA THR A 307 -18.20 -5.55 23.37
C THR A 307 -16.67 -5.52 23.18
N VAL A 308 -15.86 -5.19 24.19
CA VAL A 308 -15.47 -6.06 25.30
C VAL A 308 -14.91 -5.17 26.43
N ALA A 309 -15.63 -5.13 27.55
CA ALA A 309 -15.04 -5.11 28.88
C ALA A 309 -15.44 -6.43 29.54
N ALA A 310 -14.54 -7.41 29.46
CA ALA A 310 -14.42 -8.59 30.31
C ALA A 310 -13.11 -9.29 29.93
#